data_AF-A0A9P5N5M7-F1
#
_entry.id   AF-A0A9P5N5M7-F1
#
_cell.length_a   1.000
_cell.length_b   1.000
_cell.length_c   1.000
_cell.angle_alpha   90.00
_cell.angle_beta   90.00
_cell.angle_gamma   90.00
#
_symmetry.space_group_name_H-M   'P 1'
#
loop_
_entity.id
_entity.type
_entity.pdbx_description
1 polymer ?
#
loop_
_entity_poly.entity_id
_entity_poly.type
_entity_poly.pdbx_seq_one_letter_code
_entity_poly.pdbx_strand_id
1 'polypeptide(L)'
;MGQQQTTFTRHLLYTHGYITRMVGRAEAALYFTRLLQIDELRLRPELLASWGVFFTVYPAVQHVQPSTVIANRPAWLLDCVFRNYGPVVPQKIWTAGDSERFCNVPLNMPIFFLHSELGIPGLRVARGTVGNPTGLMNGRALAPVGNGCWASIRINWPGYEEWNCQIRIKDQSQAQNTITLETLAANVARAVCKSLETFAGKSCLQPAWHVGGQDGITANDIILIGLIHVSQGSWQPILQLSRQIHLISPKKP
;
A
#
# COMPACT_ATOMS: atom_id res chain seq x y z
N MET A 1 6.25 -10.38 -30.96
CA MET A 1 6.98 -10.29 -29.67
C MET A 1 6.20 -9.57 -28.56
N GLY A 2 5.37 -8.55 -28.84
CA GLY A 2 4.69 -7.76 -27.79
C GLY A 2 3.72 -8.51 -26.84
N GLN A 3 2.90 -9.45 -27.33
CA GLN A 3 1.89 -10.12 -26.50
C GLN A 3 2.47 -11.06 -25.43
N GLN A 4 3.58 -11.75 -25.74
CA GLN A 4 4.26 -12.64 -24.79
C GLN A 4 4.88 -11.84 -23.64
N GLN A 5 5.51 -10.70 -23.94
CA GLN A 5 6.09 -9.82 -22.93
C GLN A 5 5.02 -9.24 -22.00
N THR A 6 3.88 -8.79 -22.52
CA THR A 6 2.75 -8.31 -21.70
C THR A 6 2.21 -9.39 -20.78
N THR A 7 2.06 -10.63 -21.29
CA THR A 7 1.55 -11.76 -20.49
C THR A 7 2.51 -12.09 -19.34
N PHE A 8 3.81 -12.08 -19.62
CA PHE A 8 4.84 -12.31 -18.61
C PHE A 8 4.86 -11.21 -17.54
N THR A 9 4.83 -9.93 -17.93
CA THR A 9 4.83 -8.83 -16.95
C THR A 9 3.58 -8.83 -16.07
N ARG A 10 2.41 -9.16 -16.64
CA ARG A 10 1.18 -9.33 -15.86
C ARG A 10 1.31 -10.48 -14.86
N HIS A 11 1.90 -11.60 -15.26
CA HIS A 11 2.19 -12.70 -14.34
C HIS A 11 3.10 -12.24 -13.20
N LEU A 12 4.14 -11.46 -13.48
CA LEU A 12 5.03 -10.90 -12.45
C LEU A 12 4.30 -9.97 -11.48
N LEU A 13 3.42 -9.09 -11.96
CA LEU A 13 2.58 -8.23 -11.10
C LEU A 13 1.77 -9.07 -10.10
N TYR A 14 1.16 -10.15 -10.57
CA TYR A 14 0.32 -11.05 -9.75
C TYR A 14 1.07 -12.12 -8.95
N THR A 15 2.40 -12.09 -8.93
CA THR A 15 3.21 -13.06 -8.16
C THR A 15 4.25 -12.37 -7.28
N HIS A 16 4.74 -11.22 -7.73
CA HIS A 16 5.82 -10.47 -7.09
C HIS A 16 5.40 -9.05 -6.71
N GLY A 17 4.20 -8.57 -7.05
CA GLY A 17 3.69 -7.28 -6.60
C GLY A 17 3.42 -7.24 -5.10
N TYR A 18 3.71 -6.12 -4.43
CA TYR A 18 3.41 -5.93 -3.01
C TYR A 18 1.92 -6.01 -2.71
N ILE A 19 1.06 -5.46 -3.59
CA ILE A 19 -0.39 -5.52 -3.41
C ILE A 19 -0.84 -6.98 -3.47
N THR A 20 -0.37 -7.73 -4.47
CA THR A 20 -0.67 -9.16 -4.60
C THR A 20 -0.20 -9.97 -3.39
N ARG A 21 0.98 -9.66 -2.83
CA ARG A 21 1.49 -10.30 -1.61
C ARG A 21 0.69 -9.94 -0.36
N MET A 22 0.10 -8.74 -0.31
CA MET A 22 -0.73 -8.30 0.79
C MET A 22 -2.11 -8.96 0.76
N VAL A 23 -2.80 -8.95 -0.38
CA VAL A 23 -4.23 -9.31 -0.43
C VAL A 23 -4.51 -10.67 -1.07
N GLY A 24 -3.53 -11.28 -1.73
CA GLY A 24 -3.73 -12.46 -2.56
C GLY A 24 -3.96 -12.12 -4.03
N ARG A 25 -3.79 -13.11 -4.91
CA ARG A 25 -3.86 -12.92 -6.37
C ARG A 25 -5.26 -12.53 -6.86
N ALA A 26 -6.30 -13.20 -6.36
CA ALA A 26 -7.67 -12.97 -6.81
C ALA A 26 -8.15 -11.57 -6.39
N GLU A 27 -7.87 -11.18 -5.15
CA GLU A 27 -8.22 -9.89 -4.58
C GLU A 27 -7.43 -8.75 -5.24
N ALA A 28 -6.15 -8.96 -5.57
CA ALA A 28 -5.36 -7.99 -6.32
C ALA A 28 -5.89 -7.79 -7.74
N ALA A 29 -6.34 -8.87 -8.40
CA ALA A 29 -7.00 -8.76 -9.70
C ALA A 29 -8.29 -7.94 -9.66
N LEU A 30 -9.16 -8.20 -8.67
CA LEU A 30 -10.37 -7.40 -8.43
C LEU A 30 -10.03 -5.95 -8.11
N TYR A 31 -8.98 -5.72 -7.30
CA TYR A 31 -8.49 -4.39 -6.97
C TYR A 31 -8.06 -3.61 -8.22
N PHE A 32 -7.20 -4.17 -9.07
CA PHE A 32 -6.75 -3.48 -10.28
C PHE A 32 -7.87 -3.30 -11.30
N THR A 33 -8.80 -4.26 -11.40
CA THR A 33 -9.99 -4.15 -12.25
C THR A 33 -10.85 -2.96 -11.82
N ARG A 34 -11.10 -2.82 -10.52
CA ARG A 34 -11.85 -1.69 -9.96
C ARG A 34 -11.09 -0.36 -10.08
N LEU A 35 -9.78 -0.37 -9.86
CA LEU A 35 -8.93 0.81 -9.96
C LEU A 35 -8.92 1.40 -11.37
N LEU A 36 -8.77 0.54 -12.38
CA LEU A 36 -8.58 0.96 -13.77
C LEU A 36 -9.85 0.88 -14.63
N GLN A 37 -10.94 0.36 -14.06
CA GLN A 37 -12.21 0.13 -14.75
C GLN A 37 -12.04 -0.68 -16.06
N ILE A 38 -11.16 -1.67 -16.01
CA ILE A 38 -10.91 -2.59 -17.12
C ILE A 38 -10.85 -4.01 -16.61
N ASP A 39 -11.25 -4.96 -17.46
CA ASP A 39 -11.06 -6.38 -17.21
C ASP A 39 -9.58 -6.72 -16.97
N GLU A 40 -9.29 -7.61 -16.01
CA GLU A 40 -7.93 -8.04 -15.67
C GLU A 40 -7.15 -8.59 -16.89
N LEU A 41 -7.86 -9.20 -17.86
CA LEU A 41 -7.26 -9.74 -19.08
C LEU A 41 -6.78 -8.63 -20.02
N ARG A 42 -7.35 -7.42 -19.88
CA ARG A 42 -6.98 -6.23 -20.63
C ARG A 42 -5.88 -5.41 -19.96
N LEU A 43 -5.52 -5.71 -18.71
CA LEU A 43 -4.43 -5.05 -18.01
C LEU A 43 -3.09 -5.37 -18.69
N ARG A 44 -2.38 -4.32 -19.12
CA ARG A 44 -1.07 -4.41 -19.76
C ARG A 44 -0.03 -3.65 -18.96
N PRO A 45 0.49 -4.24 -17.87
CA PRO A 45 1.49 -3.55 -17.06
C PRO A 45 2.83 -3.54 -17.80
N GLU A 46 3.58 -2.45 -17.65
CA GLU A 46 4.96 -2.30 -18.08
C GLU A 46 5.86 -2.35 -16.84
N LEU A 47 6.93 -3.16 -16.88
CA LEU A 47 7.88 -3.29 -15.77
C LEU A 47 9.13 -2.47 -16.09
N LEU A 48 9.40 -1.45 -15.30
CA LEU A 48 10.67 -0.75 -15.32
C LEU A 48 11.65 -1.51 -14.43
N ALA A 49 12.37 -2.48 -15.02
CA ALA A 49 13.19 -3.44 -14.29
C ALA A 49 14.28 -2.81 -13.41
N SER A 50 14.86 -1.69 -13.84
CA SER A 50 15.90 -0.96 -13.07
C SER A 50 15.41 -0.51 -11.70
N TRP A 51 14.12 -0.17 -11.59
CA TRP A 51 13.51 0.32 -10.36
C TRP A 51 12.60 -0.73 -9.70
N GLY A 52 12.29 -1.81 -10.40
CA GLY A 52 11.39 -2.85 -9.92
C GLY A 52 9.98 -2.31 -9.69
N VAL A 53 9.45 -1.53 -10.63
CA VAL A 53 8.12 -0.89 -10.52
C VAL A 53 7.25 -1.25 -11.72
N PHE A 54 5.98 -1.49 -11.47
CA PHE A 54 4.97 -1.76 -12.48
C PHE A 54 4.17 -0.50 -12.77
N PHE A 55 4.08 -0.13 -14.03
CA PHE A 55 3.27 0.98 -14.51
C PHE A 55 2.13 0.47 -15.39
N THR A 56 1.08 1.28 -15.51
CA THR A 56 0.20 1.23 -16.68
C THR A 56 0.35 2.51 -17.49
N VAL A 57 0.33 2.38 -18.81
CA VAL A 57 0.21 3.49 -19.77
C VAL A 57 -1.17 3.51 -20.43
N TYR A 58 -1.99 2.48 -20.18
CA TYR A 58 -3.33 2.33 -20.72
C TYR A 58 -4.19 1.37 -19.86
N PRO A 59 -5.45 1.72 -19.55
CA PRO A 59 -6.13 2.96 -19.89
C PRO A 59 -5.53 4.16 -19.14
N ALA A 60 -5.76 5.36 -19.69
CA ALA A 60 -5.47 6.57 -18.95
C ALA A 60 -6.41 6.69 -17.75
N VAL A 61 -5.86 6.99 -16.58
CA VAL A 61 -6.64 7.20 -15.36
C VAL A 61 -7.07 8.66 -15.30
N GLN A 62 -8.28 8.96 -15.76
CA GLN A 62 -8.72 10.33 -16.05
C GLN A 62 -8.73 11.26 -14.83
N HIS A 63 -8.95 10.73 -13.63
CA HIS A 63 -9.06 11.50 -12.39
C HIS A 63 -7.76 11.56 -11.57
N VAL A 64 -6.66 10.98 -12.07
CA VAL A 64 -5.37 10.97 -11.35
C VAL A 64 -4.24 11.43 -12.27
N GLN A 65 -3.40 12.33 -11.77
CA GLN A 65 -2.20 12.75 -12.48
C GLN A 65 -1.25 11.57 -12.70
N PRO A 66 -0.59 11.47 -13.86
CA PRO A 66 0.39 10.43 -14.12
C PRO A 66 1.58 10.55 -13.16
N SER A 67 2.12 9.40 -12.75
CA SER A 67 3.31 9.35 -11.90
C SER A 67 4.58 9.75 -12.66
N THR A 68 4.63 9.46 -13.96
CA THR A 68 5.76 9.77 -14.85
C THR A 68 5.32 9.69 -16.32
N VAL A 69 6.28 9.84 -17.23
CA VAL A 69 6.10 9.63 -18.67
C VAL A 69 7.03 8.50 -19.14
N ILE A 70 6.50 7.50 -19.84
CA ILE A 70 7.25 6.36 -20.40
C ILE A 70 7.02 6.34 -21.91
N ALA A 71 8.11 6.43 -22.68
CA ALA A 71 8.06 6.49 -24.14
C ALA A 71 7.05 7.55 -24.65
N ASN A 72 7.14 8.77 -24.12
CA ASN A 72 6.24 9.90 -24.41
C ASN A 72 4.75 9.67 -24.09
N ARG A 73 4.42 8.66 -23.29
CA ARG A 73 3.05 8.40 -22.83
C ARG A 73 2.95 8.59 -21.32
N PRO A 74 1.87 9.20 -20.80
CA PRO A 74 1.59 9.23 -19.38
C PRO A 74 1.58 7.82 -18.78
N ALA A 75 2.20 7.65 -17.61
CA ALA A 75 2.30 6.37 -16.92
C ALA A 75 1.91 6.51 -15.45
N TRP A 76 1.13 5.56 -14.93
CA TRP A 76 0.66 5.52 -13.55
C TRP A 76 1.24 4.31 -12.83
N LEU A 77 1.84 4.55 -11.65
CA LEU A 77 2.44 3.50 -10.83
C LEU A 77 1.35 2.58 -10.26
N LEU A 78 1.41 1.29 -10.60
CA LEU A 78 0.47 0.27 -10.13
C LEU A 78 0.97 -0.45 -8.89
N ASP A 79 2.21 -0.92 -8.91
CA ASP A 79 2.79 -1.73 -7.84
C ASP A 79 4.31 -1.70 -7.91
N CYS A 80 4.98 -2.24 -6.89
CA CYS A 80 6.41 -2.46 -6.84
C CYS A 80 6.71 -3.95 -6.73
N VAL A 81 7.84 -4.38 -7.26
CA VAL A 81 8.39 -5.72 -7.09
C VAL A 81 8.81 -5.88 -5.63
N PHE A 82 8.27 -6.91 -5.00
CA PHE A 82 8.58 -7.35 -3.65
C PHE A 82 10.08 -7.58 -3.46
N ARG A 83 10.63 -7.03 -2.37
CA ARG A 83 12.00 -7.31 -1.91
C ARG A 83 11.96 -8.23 -0.70
N ASN A 84 12.82 -9.25 -0.67
CA ASN A 84 12.77 -10.28 0.36
C ASN A 84 13.46 -9.88 1.68
N TYR A 85 12.94 -8.88 2.39
CA TYR A 85 13.36 -8.56 3.77
C TYR A 85 12.67 -9.47 4.80
N GLY A 86 11.37 -9.65 4.60
CA GLY A 86 10.45 -10.44 5.41
C GLY A 86 9.10 -10.50 4.70
N PRO A 87 8.13 -11.27 5.22
CA PRO A 87 6.83 -11.36 4.57
C PRO A 87 6.07 -10.02 4.60
N VAL A 88 5.28 -9.80 3.56
CA VAL A 88 4.26 -8.74 3.56
C VAL A 88 3.15 -9.18 4.51
N VAL A 89 2.67 -8.27 5.36
CA VAL A 89 1.57 -8.55 6.29
C VAL A 89 0.31 -8.80 5.48
N PRO A 90 -0.26 -10.02 5.49
CA PRO A 90 -1.46 -10.30 4.73
C PRO A 90 -2.65 -9.54 5.32
N GLN A 91 -3.47 -8.96 4.47
CA GLN A 91 -4.65 -8.20 4.86
C GLN A 91 -5.80 -8.49 3.91
N LYS A 92 -7.02 -8.56 4.46
CA LYS A 92 -8.24 -8.52 3.64
C LYS A 92 -8.48 -7.09 3.17
N ILE A 93 -8.83 -6.90 1.88
CA ILE A 93 -9.28 -5.59 1.40
C ILE A 93 -10.55 -5.20 2.16
N TRP A 94 -10.54 -4.04 2.78
CA TRP A 94 -11.69 -3.50 3.48
C TRP A 94 -12.80 -3.16 2.48
N THR A 95 -14.02 -3.58 2.82
CA THR A 95 -15.23 -3.30 2.05
C THR A 95 -16.28 -2.71 2.99
N ALA A 96 -16.93 -1.62 2.59
CA ALA A 96 -18.07 -1.12 3.34
C ALA A 96 -19.20 -2.16 3.32
N GLY A 97 -19.82 -2.44 4.46
CA GLY A 97 -20.94 -3.39 4.56
C GLY A 97 -22.14 -3.02 3.69
N ASP A 98 -22.39 -1.71 3.51
CA ASP A 98 -23.35 -1.18 2.53
C ASP A 98 -22.68 -1.00 1.16
N SER A 99 -22.68 -2.12 0.43
CA SER A 99 -21.85 -2.40 -0.75
C SER A 99 -22.11 -1.55 -1.99
N GLU A 100 -23.20 -0.79 -2.11
CA GLU A 100 -23.47 -0.05 -3.36
C GLU A 100 -22.97 1.40 -3.37
N ARG A 101 -23.07 2.12 -2.23
CA ARG A 101 -22.79 3.57 -2.21
C ARG A 101 -21.31 3.90 -2.15
N PHE A 102 -20.49 3.05 -1.51
CA PHE A 102 -19.06 3.30 -1.31
C PHE A 102 -18.15 2.50 -2.26
N CYS A 103 -18.67 1.46 -2.91
CA CYS A 103 -17.90 0.63 -3.83
C CYS A 103 -17.78 1.23 -5.24
N ASN A 104 -18.72 2.10 -5.63
CA ASN A 104 -18.75 2.73 -6.96
C ASN A 104 -17.92 4.02 -7.08
N VAL A 105 -17.24 4.43 -6.01
CA VAL A 105 -16.35 5.61 -6.07
C VAL A 105 -15.04 5.23 -6.77
N PRO A 106 -14.59 6.00 -7.78
CA PRO A 106 -13.30 5.79 -8.42
C PRO A 106 -12.17 5.73 -7.40
N LEU A 107 -11.30 4.74 -7.52
CA LEU A 107 -10.17 4.61 -6.61
C LEU A 107 -9.03 5.54 -7.04
N ASN A 108 -8.35 6.18 -6.09
CA ASN A 108 -7.07 6.81 -6.34
C ASN A 108 -5.99 5.75 -6.60
N MET A 109 -4.95 6.13 -7.35
CA MET A 109 -3.79 5.26 -7.55
C MET A 109 -3.12 4.92 -6.21
N PRO A 110 -2.54 3.72 -6.07
CA PRO A 110 -1.70 3.36 -4.94
C PRO A 110 -0.59 4.39 -4.72
N ILE A 111 -0.26 4.63 -3.45
CA ILE A 111 0.81 5.53 -3.05
C ILE A 111 1.96 4.67 -2.55
N PHE A 112 3.12 4.70 -3.20
CA PHE A 112 4.32 4.03 -2.73
C PHE A 112 5.33 5.03 -2.18
N PHE A 113 5.88 4.77 -1.01
CA PHE A 113 6.89 5.61 -0.38
C PHE A 113 8.28 5.19 -0.86
N LEU A 114 8.70 5.66 -2.04
CA LEU A 114 10.00 5.28 -2.63
C LEU A 114 11.12 6.19 -2.11
N HIS A 115 12.30 5.63 -1.82
CA HIS A 115 13.50 6.41 -1.50
C HIS A 115 14.22 6.92 -2.76
N SER A 116 14.75 8.15 -2.72
CA SER A 116 15.37 8.84 -3.87
C SER A 116 16.63 8.16 -4.42
N GLU A 117 17.43 7.53 -3.56
CA GLU A 117 18.77 7.04 -3.95
C GLU A 117 18.76 5.67 -4.63
N LEU A 118 17.74 4.85 -4.39
CA LEU A 118 17.75 3.44 -4.83
C LEU A 118 16.38 2.91 -5.28
N GLY A 119 15.34 3.77 -5.33
CA GLY A 119 13.97 3.36 -5.60
C GLY A 119 13.47 2.30 -4.61
N ILE A 120 14.11 2.18 -3.44
CA ILE A 120 13.76 1.18 -2.44
C ILE A 120 12.39 1.56 -1.88
N PRO A 121 11.41 0.64 -1.91
CA PRO A 121 10.10 0.92 -1.39
C PRO A 121 10.09 0.86 0.14
N GLY A 122 9.47 1.89 0.71
CA GLY A 122 9.04 1.98 2.09
C GLY A 122 9.98 2.70 3.04
N LEU A 123 9.47 2.90 4.24
CA LEU A 123 10.17 3.49 5.38
C LEU A 123 9.93 2.67 6.65
N ARG A 124 10.93 2.60 7.54
CA ARG A 124 10.74 1.94 8.84
C ARG A 124 9.75 2.73 9.69
N VAL A 125 8.71 2.07 10.19
CA VAL A 125 7.63 2.70 10.95
C VAL A 125 8.19 3.42 12.20
N ALA A 126 9.10 2.79 12.93
CA ALA A 126 9.77 3.41 14.08
C ALA A 126 10.53 4.71 13.75
N ARG A 127 10.99 4.89 12.51
CA ARG A 127 11.64 6.14 12.06
C ARG A 127 10.61 7.20 11.66
N GLY A 128 9.48 6.77 11.06
CA GLY A 128 8.41 7.66 10.62
C GLY A 128 7.64 8.34 11.75
N THR A 129 7.80 7.91 13.00
CA THR A 129 7.17 8.53 14.17
C THR A 129 7.96 9.70 14.77
N VAL A 130 9.26 9.80 14.49
CA VAL A 130 10.17 10.79 15.09
C VAL A 130 10.20 12.12 14.29
N GLY A 131 9.49 12.19 13.15
CA GLY A 131 9.38 13.39 12.33
C GLY A 131 9.01 13.05 10.88
N ASN A 132 9.09 14.04 9.98
CA ASN A 132 8.89 13.78 8.56
C ASN A 132 10.06 12.92 8.01
N PRO A 133 9.78 11.78 7.36
CA PRO A 133 10.80 10.95 6.76
C PRO A 133 11.51 11.71 5.63
N THR A 134 12.80 11.95 5.79
CA THR A 134 13.65 12.55 4.76
C THR A 134 14.08 11.51 3.72
N GLY A 135 14.32 11.97 2.48
CA GLY A 135 14.83 11.11 1.40
C GLY A 135 13.76 10.33 0.63
N LEU A 136 12.46 10.59 0.88
CA LEU A 136 11.40 10.11 0.00
C LEU A 136 11.46 10.84 -1.34
N MET A 137 11.42 10.07 -2.42
CA MET A 137 11.22 10.57 -3.78
C MET A 137 9.90 11.34 -3.81
N ASN A 138 9.95 12.59 -4.28
CA ASN A 138 8.81 13.51 -4.26
C ASN A 138 8.21 13.75 -2.86
N GLY A 139 8.99 13.58 -1.78
CA GLY A 139 8.51 13.74 -0.40
C GLY A 139 7.81 15.07 -0.14
N ARG A 140 8.28 16.16 -0.76
CA ARG A 140 7.70 17.51 -0.65
C ARG A 140 6.52 17.77 -1.59
N ALA A 141 6.22 16.87 -2.53
CA ALA A 141 5.04 17.01 -3.38
C ALA A 141 3.76 16.78 -2.57
N LEU A 142 2.65 17.35 -3.04
CA LEU A 142 1.35 17.15 -2.41
C LEU A 142 0.94 15.66 -2.48
N ALA A 143 0.45 15.12 -1.38
CA ALA A 143 -0.01 13.74 -1.32
C ALA A 143 -1.26 13.53 -2.18
N PRO A 144 -1.32 12.50 -3.05
CA PRO A 144 -2.47 12.25 -3.93
C PRO A 144 -3.58 11.48 -3.20
N VAL A 145 -4.04 12.00 -2.05
CA VAL A 145 -5.02 11.36 -1.16
C VAL A 145 -6.48 11.79 -1.39
N GLY A 146 -6.71 12.61 -2.42
CA GLY A 146 -8.02 13.17 -2.76
C GLY A 146 -8.33 14.48 -2.03
N ASN A 147 -9.60 14.91 -2.11
CA ASN A 147 -10.03 16.26 -1.71
C ASN A 147 -10.56 16.37 -0.26
N GLY A 148 -10.55 15.29 0.51
CA GLY A 148 -11.05 15.30 1.89
C GLY A 148 -10.14 16.05 2.87
N CYS A 149 -10.66 16.32 4.07
CA CYS A 149 -9.85 16.83 5.20
C CYS A 149 -9.20 15.71 6.01
N TRP A 150 -9.83 14.53 6.00
CA TRP A 150 -9.45 13.36 6.76
C TRP A 150 -9.41 12.13 5.85
N ALA A 151 -8.50 11.21 6.17
CA ALA A 151 -8.46 9.87 5.61
C ALA A 151 -8.59 8.84 6.75
N SER A 152 -9.40 7.82 6.54
CA SER A 152 -9.49 6.65 7.41
C SER A 152 -8.39 5.66 7.03
N ILE A 153 -7.50 5.35 7.97
CA ILE A 153 -6.53 4.27 7.84
C ILE A 153 -7.17 3.01 8.41
N ARG A 154 -7.20 1.95 7.59
CA ARG A 154 -7.77 0.63 7.90
C ARG A 154 -6.64 -0.38 7.99
N ILE A 155 -6.59 -1.19 9.05
CA ILE A 155 -5.58 -2.23 9.23
C ILE A 155 -6.29 -3.52 9.64
N ASN A 156 -6.13 -4.56 8.82
CA ASN A 156 -6.62 -5.90 9.09
C ASN A 156 -5.45 -6.81 9.44
N TRP A 157 -4.91 -6.64 10.66
CA TRP A 157 -3.74 -7.40 11.09
C TRP A 157 -4.09 -8.88 11.36
N PRO A 158 -3.31 -9.86 10.87
CA PRO A 158 -3.65 -11.27 11.03
C PRO A 158 -3.77 -11.69 12.49
N GLY A 159 -4.91 -12.28 12.84
CA GLY A 159 -5.17 -12.78 14.18
C GLY A 159 -5.68 -11.76 15.19
N TYR A 160 -5.94 -10.50 14.78
CA TYR A 160 -6.60 -9.48 15.59
C TYR A 160 -7.87 -8.95 14.90
N GLU A 161 -8.68 -8.21 15.65
CA GLU A 161 -9.85 -7.50 15.14
C GLU A 161 -9.44 -6.37 14.18
N GLU A 162 -10.35 -5.99 13.26
CA GLU A 162 -10.15 -4.83 12.39
C GLU A 162 -9.85 -3.58 13.23
N TRP A 163 -8.79 -2.87 12.86
CA TRP A 163 -8.44 -1.61 13.47
C TRP A 163 -8.57 -0.48 12.46
N ASN A 164 -9.05 0.68 12.92
CA ASN A 164 -9.06 1.88 12.11
C ASN A 164 -8.83 3.14 12.92
N CYS A 165 -8.32 4.17 12.25
CA CYS A 165 -8.28 5.53 12.79
C CYS A 165 -8.42 6.56 11.67
N GLN A 166 -8.66 7.81 12.04
CA GLN A 166 -8.60 8.92 11.10
C GLN A 166 -7.25 9.65 11.21
N ILE A 167 -6.70 10.04 10.08
CA ILE A 167 -5.54 10.93 9.97
C ILE A 167 -5.94 12.17 9.19
N ARG A 168 -5.34 13.31 9.54
CA ARG A 168 -5.56 14.56 8.82
C ARG A 168 -4.75 14.54 7.52
N ILE A 169 -5.35 14.96 6.42
CA ILE A 169 -4.72 15.05 5.08
C ILE A 169 -4.65 16.47 4.52
N LYS A 170 -5.08 17.45 5.32
CA LYS A 170 -4.88 18.89 5.08
C LYS A 170 -4.04 19.49 6.20
N ASP A 171 -3.23 20.49 5.89
CA ASP A 171 -2.49 21.25 6.89
C ASP A 171 -3.43 22.08 7.80
N GLN A 172 -2.87 22.73 8.82
CA GLN A 172 -3.60 23.60 9.74
C GLN A 172 -3.68 25.05 9.27
N SER A 173 -3.21 25.36 8.06
CA SER A 173 -3.31 26.71 7.51
C SER A 173 -4.77 27.08 7.26
N GLN A 174 -5.05 28.37 7.18
CA GLN A 174 -6.38 28.84 6.78
C GLN A 174 -6.79 28.33 5.39
N ALA A 175 -5.81 28.14 4.48
CA ALA A 175 -6.04 27.63 3.14
C ALA A 175 -6.33 26.11 3.10
N GLN A 176 -6.07 25.38 4.20
CA GLN A 176 -6.22 23.92 4.29
C GLN A 176 -5.58 23.20 3.10
N ASN A 177 -4.29 23.47 2.87
CA ASN A 177 -3.59 22.84 1.75
C ASN A 177 -3.44 21.34 2.00
N THR A 178 -3.42 20.55 0.93
CA THR A 178 -3.12 19.12 1.05
C THR A 178 -1.73 18.94 1.64
N ILE A 179 -1.58 17.99 2.57
CA ILE A 179 -0.26 17.69 3.16
C ILE A 179 0.71 17.13 2.12
N THR A 180 2.00 17.23 2.41
CA THR A 180 3.04 16.63 1.58
C THR A 180 3.06 15.10 1.72
N LEU A 181 3.69 14.42 0.77
CA LEU A 181 3.87 12.97 0.79
C LEU A 181 4.65 12.50 2.03
N GLU A 182 5.69 13.23 2.44
CA GLU A 182 6.45 12.92 3.66
C GLU A 182 5.58 13.05 4.93
N THR A 183 4.74 14.09 5.02
CA THR A 183 3.83 14.27 6.16
C THR A 183 2.76 13.20 6.17
N LEU A 184 2.23 12.79 5.01
CA LEU A 184 1.32 11.65 4.93
C LEU A 184 1.99 10.38 5.46
N ALA A 185 3.20 10.09 5.00
CA ALA A 185 3.95 8.91 5.39
C ALA A 185 4.20 8.86 6.91
N ALA A 186 4.55 10.00 7.53
CA ALA A 186 4.67 10.13 8.98
C ALA A 186 3.34 9.93 9.72
N ASN A 187 2.24 10.51 9.22
CA ASN A 187 0.91 10.34 9.81
C ASN A 187 0.46 8.87 9.80
N VAL A 188 0.71 8.17 8.69
CA VAL A 188 0.40 6.74 8.55
C VAL A 188 1.30 5.90 9.45
N ALA A 189 2.60 6.19 9.52
CA ALA A 189 3.52 5.47 10.42
C ALA A 189 3.06 5.57 11.88
N ARG A 190 2.62 6.76 12.33
CA ARG A 190 2.03 6.95 13.67
C ARG A 190 0.74 6.16 13.85
N ALA A 191 -0.13 6.11 12.83
CA ALA A 191 -1.33 5.27 12.87
C ALA A 191 -0.98 3.78 13.01
N VAL A 192 0.02 3.30 12.27
CA VAL A 192 0.51 1.91 12.38
C VAL A 192 1.05 1.63 13.77
N CYS A 193 1.90 2.51 14.34
CA CYS A 193 2.35 2.35 15.73
C CYS A 193 1.20 2.25 16.72
N LYS A 194 0.22 3.15 16.62
CA LYS A 194 -0.97 3.13 17.49
C LYS A 194 -1.76 1.83 17.36
N SER A 195 -1.85 1.26 16.15
CA SER A 195 -2.48 -0.05 15.96
C SER A 195 -1.71 -1.17 16.65
N LEU A 196 -0.37 -1.18 16.54
CA LEU A 196 0.48 -2.17 17.20
C LEU A 196 0.39 -2.07 18.72
N GLU A 197 0.37 -0.86 19.28
CA GLU A 197 0.13 -0.62 20.71
C GLU A 197 -1.25 -1.14 21.15
N THR A 198 -2.26 -1.02 20.29
CA THR A 198 -3.61 -1.54 20.56
C THR A 198 -3.66 -3.07 20.52
N PHE A 199 -2.85 -3.69 19.67
CA PHE A 199 -2.74 -5.15 19.55
C PHE A 199 -1.86 -5.76 20.65
N ALA A 200 -0.88 -5.02 21.15
CA ALA A 200 -0.02 -5.46 22.24
C ALA A 200 -0.85 -5.81 23.48
N GLY A 201 -0.67 -7.01 24.01
CA GLY A 201 -1.42 -7.52 25.15
C GLY A 201 -2.80 -8.09 24.83
N LYS A 202 -3.24 -8.06 23.57
CA LYS A 202 -4.45 -8.79 23.13
C LYS A 202 -4.08 -10.20 22.65
N SER A 203 -5.01 -11.14 22.83
CA SER A 203 -4.86 -12.50 22.30
C SER A 203 -4.80 -12.49 20.77
N CYS A 204 -3.86 -13.22 20.19
CA CYS A 204 -3.68 -13.35 18.75
C CYS A 204 -4.12 -14.73 18.28
N LEU A 205 -5.07 -14.79 17.35
CA LEU A 205 -5.53 -16.05 16.76
C LEU A 205 -4.52 -16.66 15.77
N GLN A 206 -3.48 -15.91 15.40
CA GLN A 206 -2.43 -16.35 14.48
C GLN A 206 -1.04 -16.11 15.08
N PRO A 207 -0.48 -17.06 15.85
CA PRO A 207 0.74 -16.84 16.64
C PRO A 207 1.94 -16.29 15.87
N ALA A 208 2.10 -16.65 14.59
CA ALA A 208 3.18 -16.14 13.74
C ALA A 208 3.12 -14.61 13.52
N TRP A 209 1.96 -13.99 13.72
CA TRP A 209 1.70 -12.56 13.56
C TRP A 209 1.47 -11.85 14.90
N HIS A 210 1.84 -12.46 16.01
CA HIS A 210 1.69 -11.87 17.34
C HIS A 210 2.47 -10.55 17.47
N VAL A 211 1.82 -9.52 18.03
CA VAL A 211 2.35 -8.18 18.25
C VAL A 211 2.71 -7.97 19.72
N GLY A 212 3.91 -7.46 19.98
CA GLY A 212 4.42 -7.16 21.32
C GLY A 212 4.95 -8.38 22.10
N GLY A 213 5.40 -8.16 23.33
CA GLY A 213 6.11 -9.18 24.12
C GLY A 213 7.57 -9.38 23.69
N GLN A 214 8.23 -10.39 24.27
CA GLN A 214 9.68 -10.61 24.08
C GLN A 214 10.04 -11.03 22.64
N ASP A 215 9.18 -11.81 21.98
CA ASP A 215 9.42 -12.36 20.64
C ASP A 215 8.43 -11.87 19.55
N GLY A 216 7.49 -11.00 19.93
CA GLY A 216 6.48 -10.52 19.01
C GLY A 216 6.98 -9.42 18.07
N ILE A 217 6.11 -9.05 17.15
CA ILE A 217 6.35 -8.01 16.16
C ILE A 217 6.19 -6.64 16.83
N THR A 218 7.15 -5.75 16.58
CA THR A 218 7.18 -4.38 17.10
C THR A 218 7.24 -3.37 15.95
N ALA A 219 7.13 -2.07 16.25
CA ALA A 219 7.27 -1.01 15.25
C ALA A 219 8.65 -0.99 14.54
N ASN A 220 9.70 -1.53 15.18
CA ASN A 220 11.03 -1.66 14.58
C ASN A 220 11.09 -2.75 13.50
N ASP A 221 10.18 -3.71 13.58
CA ASP A 221 10.06 -4.81 12.63
C ASP A 221 9.27 -4.40 11.38
N ILE A 222 8.67 -3.20 11.32
CA ILE A 222 7.75 -2.82 10.24
C ILE A 222 8.35 -1.82 9.28
N ILE A 223 8.22 -2.15 8.00
CA ILE A 223 8.44 -1.26 6.86
C ILE A 223 7.06 -0.90 6.29
N LEU A 224 6.73 0.39 6.30
CA LEU A 224 5.57 0.95 5.63
C LEU A 224 5.93 1.17 4.16
N ILE A 225 5.39 0.33 3.28
CA ILE A 225 5.71 0.30 1.84
C ILE A 225 4.91 1.36 1.07
N GLY A 226 3.64 1.52 1.43
CA GLY A 226 2.71 2.37 0.69
C GLY A 226 1.29 2.28 1.23
N LEU A 227 0.33 2.76 0.45
CA LEU A 227 -1.09 2.74 0.71
C LEU A 227 -1.86 2.33 -0.54
N ILE A 228 -2.93 1.56 -0.37
CA ILE A 228 -3.97 1.37 -1.40
C ILE A 228 -5.25 2.09 -0.98
N HIS A 229 -5.89 2.79 -1.91
CA HIS A 229 -7.21 3.37 -1.71
C HIS A 229 -8.27 2.29 -1.87
N VAL A 230 -9.14 2.08 -0.88
CA VAL A 230 -10.07 0.93 -0.84
C VAL A 230 -11.52 1.34 -0.92
N SER A 231 -11.84 2.56 -0.50
CA SER A 231 -13.13 3.22 -0.70
C SER A 231 -12.96 4.71 -0.48
N GLN A 232 -14.01 5.51 -0.72
CA GLN A 232 -13.99 6.95 -0.49
C GLN A 232 -13.40 7.31 0.89
N GLY A 233 -12.28 8.03 0.87
CA GLY A 233 -11.60 8.50 2.07
C GLY A 233 -10.97 7.39 2.93
N SER A 234 -10.94 6.14 2.48
CA SER A 234 -10.36 5.02 3.24
C SER A 234 -9.17 4.40 2.50
N TRP A 235 -8.10 4.19 3.26
CA TRP A 235 -6.82 3.70 2.77
C TRP A 235 -6.33 2.55 3.65
N GLN A 236 -5.73 1.54 3.03
CA GLN A 236 -5.03 0.45 3.74
C GLN A 236 -3.53 0.55 3.50
N PRO A 237 -2.70 0.49 4.56
CA PRO A 237 -1.26 0.49 4.41
C PRO A 237 -0.76 -0.86 3.93
N ILE A 238 0.22 -0.85 3.04
CA ILE A 238 1.00 -2.01 2.66
C ILE A 238 2.15 -2.11 3.67
N LEU A 239 2.16 -3.17 4.46
CA LEU A 239 3.15 -3.38 5.54
C LEU A 239 4.01 -4.59 5.24
N GLN A 240 5.31 -4.48 5.51
CA GLN A 240 6.26 -5.58 5.36
C GLN A 240 7.09 -5.72 6.63
N LEU A 241 7.38 -6.97 7.02
CA LEU A 241 8.35 -7.23 8.09
C LEU A 241 9.79 -7.00 7.59
N SER A 242 10.63 -6.38 8.42
CA SER A 242 12.07 -6.21 8.18
C SER A 242 12.89 -7.46 8.52
N ARG A 243 12.23 -8.52 8.98
CA ARG A 243 12.80 -9.83 9.31
C ARG A 243 11.89 -10.97 8.83
N GLN A 244 12.47 -12.15 8.66
CA GLN A 244 11.71 -13.37 8.41
C GLN A 244 10.99 -13.82 9.68
N ILE A 245 9.83 -14.44 9.51
CA ILE A 245 9.10 -15.15 10.56
C ILE A 245 8.86 -16.58 10.10
N HIS A 246 8.93 -17.53 11.03
CA HIS A 246 8.62 -18.92 10.74
C HIS A 246 7.10 -19.06 10.61
N LEU A 247 6.61 -18.96 9.37
CA LEU A 247 5.23 -19.34 9.05
C LEU A 247 5.16 -20.86 9.14
N ILE A 248 4.66 -21.38 10.27
CA ILE A 248 4.31 -22.79 10.38
C ILE A 248 3.21 -23.01 9.35
N SER A 249 3.55 -23.65 8.23
CA SER A 249 2.55 -24.04 7.24
C SER A 249 1.56 -24.96 7.94
N PRO A 250 0.23 -24.75 7.79
CA PRO A 250 -0.72 -25.74 8.26
C PRO A 250 -0.33 -27.07 7.64
N LYS A 251 -0.13 -28.10 8.47
CA LYS A 251 0.05 -29.47 7.97
C LYS A 251 -1.15 -29.72 7.04
N LYS A 252 -0.90 -29.97 5.76
CA LYS A 252 -1.96 -30.44 4.86
C LYS A 252 -2.58 -31.67 5.54
N PRO A 253 -3.92 -31.71 5.71
CA PRO A 253 -4.59 -32.90 6.19
C PRO A 253 -4.32 -34.08 5.25
#